data_AF-A0A7C0YRW2-F1
#
_entry.id   AF-A0A7C0YRW2-F1
#
_cell.length_a   1.000
_cell.length_b   1.000
_cell.length_c   1.000
_cell.angle_alpha   90.00
_cell.angle_beta   90.00
_cell.angle_gamma   90.00
#
_symmetry.space_group_name_H-M   'P 1'
#
loop_
_entity.id
_entity.type
_entity.pdbx_description
1 polymer ?
#
loop_
_entity_poly.entity_id
_entity_poly.type
_entity_poly.pdbx_seq_one_letter_code
_entity_poly.pdbx_strand_id
1 'polypeptide(L)' 'VRSITLPAFSGQMQILPGHAESFILLQKGDISLLQLNKLSEIIQIINGECYVKNDVVKVIL' A
#
# COMPACT_ATOMS: atom_id res chain seq x y z
N VAL A 1 -2.55 5.49 9.42
CA VAL A 1 -2.78 4.08 9.03
C VAL A 1 -1.77 3.23 9.78
N ARG A 2 -2.14 2.06 10.32
CA ARG A 2 -1.24 1.17 11.08
C ARG A 2 -0.41 0.29 10.16
N SER A 3 -1.01 -0.20 9.08
CA SER A 3 -0.30 -0.92 8.02
C SER A 3 -1.06 -0.82 6.71
N ILE A 4 -0.33 -0.90 5.60
CA ILE A 4 -0.88 -0.98 4.25
C ILE A 4 -0.38 -2.28 3.65
N THR A 5 -1.28 -3.13 3.17
CA THR A 5 -0.92 -4.31 2.38
C THR A 5 -1.27 -4.02 0.93
N LEU A 6 -0.34 -4.29 0.02
CA LEU A 6 -0.50 -4.00 -1.41
C LEU A 6 0.05 -5.11 -2.30
N PRO A 7 -0.55 -5.31 -3.49
CA PRO A 7 -0.11 -6.32 -4.45
C PRO A 7 1.06 -5.78 -5.26
N ALA A 8 2.27 -5.82 -4.71
CA ALA A 8 3.48 -5.43 -5.44
C ALA A 8 3.79 -6.43 -6.57
N PHE A 9 4.57 -6.00 -7.56
CA PHE A 9 4.98 -6.85 -8.69
C PHE A 9 5.69 -8.14 -8.23
N SER A 10 6.50 -8.08 -7.17
CA SER A 10 7.21 -9.23 -6.61
C SER A 10 6.37 -10.08 -5.64
N GLY A 11 5.10 -9.73 -5.41
CA GLY A 11 4.22 -10.42 -4.46
C GLY A 11 3.51 -9.46 -3.50
N GLN A 12 2.87 -10.01 -2.47
CA GLN A 12 2.23 -9.20 -1.43
C GLN A 12 3.28 -8.49 -0.57
N MET A 13 3.09 -7.19 -0.37
CA MET A 13 3.99 -6.35 0.43
C MET A 13 3.21 -5.62 1.51
N GLN A 14 3.78 -5.57 2.71
CA GLN A 14 3.24 -4.79 3.82
C GLN A 14 4.14 -3.59 4.12
N ILE A 15 3.55 -2.41 4.15
CA ILE A 15 4.19 -1.17 4.58
C ILE A 15 3.75 -0.88 6.02
N LEU A 16 4.73 -0.66 6.89
CA LEU A 16 4.57 -0.25 8.28
C LEU A 16 5.12 1.17 8.47
N PRO A 17 4.76 1.88 9.56
CA PRO A 17 5.33 3.19 9.87
C PRO A 17 6.86 3.15 9.90
N GLY A 18 7.51 4.14 9.28
CA GLY A 18 8.96 4.21 9.18
C GLY A 18 9.58 3.32 8.09
N HIS A 19 8.77 2.75 7.19
CA HIS A 19 9.29 2.06 6.00
C HIS A 19 10.19 3.01 5.18
N ALA A 20 11.30 2.47 4.67
CA ALA A 20 12.23 3.24 3.86
C ALA A 20 11.56 3.83 2.62
N GLU A 21 12.10 4.94 2.10
CA GLU A 21 11.61 5.51 0.85
C GLU A 21 11.70 4.47 -0.27
N SER A 22 10.64 4.35 -1.05
CA SER A 22 10.53 3.26 -2.03
C SER A 22 9.55 3.63 -3.14
N PHE A 23 9.84 3.08 -4.33
CA PHE A 23 8.94 3.08 -5.47
C PHE A 23 8.56 1.64 -5.80
N ILE A 24 7.27 1.35 -5.90
CA ILE A 24 6.72 0.00 -6.01
C ILE A 24 5.70 -0.03 -7.14
N LEU A 25 5.91 -0.91 -8.11
CA LEU A 25 4.92 -1.22 -9.14
C LEU A 25 3.86 -2.15 -8.58
N LEU A 26 2.58 -1.83 -8.81
CA LEU A 26 1.45 -2.61 -8.35
C LEU A 26 0.87 -3.46 -9.48
N GLN A 27 0.52 -4.70 -9.17
CA GLN A 27 -0.24 -5.59 -10.03
C GLN A 27 -1.72 -5.63 -9.61
N LYS A 28 -2.56 -6.29 -10.41
CA LYS A 28 -3.96 -6.52 -10.09
C LYS A 28 -4.11 -7.19 -8.72
N GLY A 29 -5.01 -6.67 -7.89
CA GLY A 29 -5.31 -7.23 -6.57
C GLY A 29 -5.93 -6.22 -5.63
N ASP A 30 -5.83 -6.51 -4.34
CA ASP A 30 -6.45 -5.72 -3.28
C ASP A 30 -5.40 -4.94 -2.49
N ILE A 31 -5.61 -3.64 -2.33
CA ILE A 31 -4.93 -2.82 -1.33
C ILE A 31 -5.77 -2.85 -0.06
N SER A 32 -5.16 -3.22 1.07
CA SER A 32 -5.81 -3.25 2.37
C SER A 32 -5.20 -2.22 3.32
N LEU A 33 -6.04 -1.35 3.87
CA LEU A 33 -5.66 -0.31 4.82
C LEU A 33 -6.14 -0.69 6.22
N LEU A 34 -5.19 -0.96 7.12
CA LEU A 34 -5.51 -1.20 8.53
C LEU A 34 -5.42 0.13 9.30
N GLN A 35 -6.54 0.66 9.76
CA GLN A 35 -6.61 1.94 10.48
C GLN A 35 -6.71 1.73 12.00
N LEU A 36 -6.22 2.69 12.80
CA LEU A 36 -6.38 2.64 14.25
C LEU A 36 -7.85 2.99 14.58
N ASN A 37 -8.54 2.12 15.33
CA ASN A 37 -9.92 2.31 15.78
C ASN A 37 -10.97 2.47 14.67
N LYS A 38 -10.70 1.94 13.46
CA LYS A 38 -11.63 1.91 12.33
C LYS A 38 -11.57 0.53 11.65
N LEU A 39 -12.65 0.18 10.94
CA LEU A 39 -12.68 -1.01 10.11
C LEU A 39 -11.62 -0.93 9.00
N SER A 40 -11.10 -2.09 8.60
CA SER A 40 -10.20 -2.18 7.47
C SER A 40 -10.90 -1.78 6.19
N GLU A 41 -10.20 -1.03 5.35
CA GLU A 41 -10.68 -0.62 4.02
C GLU A 41 -9.95 -1.44 2.96
N ILE A 42 -10.69 -1.89 1.96
CA ILE A 42 -10.17 -2.71 0.85
C ILE A 42 -10.48 -1.99 -0.45
N ILE A 43 -9.45 -1.78 -1.27
CA ILE A 43 -9.53 -1.12 -2.58
C ILE A 43 -9.02 -2.10 -3.64
N GLN A 44 -9.85 -2.41 -4.63
CA GLN A 44 -9.46 -3.28 -5.74
C GLN A 44 -8.82 -2.48 -6.86
N ILE A 45 -7.70 -2.97 -7.39
CA ILE A 45 -6.92 -2.29 -8.44
C ILE A 45 -6.59 -3.27 -9.56
N ILE A 46 -6.42 -2.73 -10.78
CA ILE A 46 -5.96 -3.51 -11.95
C ILE A 46 -4.45 -3.35 -12.20
N ASN A 47 -3.89 -2.19 -11.85
CA ASN A 47 -2.48 -1.83 -11.88
C ASN A 47 -2.29 -0.52 -11.09
N GLY A 48 -1.06 -0.04 -10.99
CA GLY A 48 -0.76 1.27 -10.42
C GLY A 48 0.68 1.40 -9.97
N GLU A 49 0.97 2.55 -9.36
CA GLU A 49 2.27 2.89 -8.79
C GLU A 49 2.10 3.32 -7.34
N CYS A 50 3.01 2.87 -6.47
CA CYS A 50 3.05 3.26 -5.07
C CYS A 50 4.38 3.93 -4.73
N TYR A 51 4.28 5.07 -4.05
CA TYR A 51 5.40 5.89 -3.59
C TYR A 51 5.36 6.00 -2.07
N VAL A 52 6.46 5.65 -1.41
CA VAL A 52 6.66 5.87 0.02
C VAL A 52 7.69 6.98 0.18
N LYS A 53 7.30 8.10 0.79
CA LYS A 53 8.21 9.24 1.04
C LYS A 53 7.79 9.98 2.31
N ASN A 54 8.74 10.27 3.20
CA ASN A 54 8.49 10.98 4.47
C ASN A 54 7.32 10.39 5.27
N ASP A 55 7.26 9.06 5.40
CA ASP A 55 6.18 8.32 6.08
C ASP A 55 4.77 8.51 5.48
N VAL A 56 4.71 9.06 4.25
CA VAL A 56 3.49 9.18 3.46
C VAL A 56 3.53 8.17 2.32
N VAL A 57 2.43 7.42 2.19
CA VAL A 57 2.21 6.49 1.08
C VAL A 57 1.23 7.11 0.10
N LYS A 58 1.63 7.20 -1.16
CA LYS A 58 0.77 7.65 -2.27
C LYS A 58 0.61 6.53 -3.27
N VAL A 59 -0.63 6.28 -3.67
CA VAL A 59 -0.97 5.30 -4.71
C VAL A 59 -1.60 6.05 -5.88
N ILE A 60 -1.14 5.75 -7.09
CA ILE A 60 -1.66 6.25 -8.35
C ILE A 60 -2.20 5.04 -9.13
N LEU A 61 -3.47 5.11 -9.54
CA LEU A 61 -4.22 4.04 -10.22
C LEU A 61 -4.48 4.40 -11.68
#